data_AF-A0A0W8FAM8-F1
#
_entry.id   AF-A0A0W8FAM8-F1
#
_cell.length_a   1.000
_cell.length_b   1.000
_cell.length_c   1.000
_cell.angle_alpha   90.00
_cell.angle_beta   90.00
_cell.angle_gamma   90.00
#
_symmetry.space_group_name_H-M   'P 1'
#
loop_
_entity.id
_entity.type
_entity.pdbx_description
1 polymer ?
#
loop_
_entity_poly.entity_id
_entity_poly.type
_entity_poly.pdbx_seq_one_letter_code
_entity_poly.pdbx_strand_id
1 'polypeptide(L)'
;MECKNLRNKIYKRPPSYMVEIQRTRDSKQGLETRRYRVDHFDILAVCLFNQTQKWDYVFIRSKDLERWQEHPEYLEKMQRVPMTIEGLWKKDLIEILNSFEG
;
A
#
# COMPACT_ATOMS: atom_id res chain seq x y z
N MET A 1 -4.56 10.33 2.87
CA MET A 1 -4.86 8.88 2.80
C MET A 1 -5.12 8.50 1.34
N GLU A 2 -4.65 7.33 0.91
CA GLU A 2 -4.92 6.72 -0.39
C GLU A 2 -5.70 5.41 -0.22
N CYS A 3 -6.52 5.03 -1.20
CA CYS A 3 -7.29 3.79 -1.16
C CYS A 3 -7.11 3.00 -2.47
N LYS A 4 -6.72 1.73 -2.35
CA LYS A 4 -6.46 0.85 -3.50
C LYS A 4 -7.06 -0.54 -3.26
N ASN A 5 -7.41 -1.23 -4.34
CA ASN A 5 -7.88 -2.61 -4.26
C ASN A 5 -6.70 -3.57 -4.39
N LEU A 6 -6.76 -4.70 -3.68
CA LEU A 6 -5.89 -5.83 -4.00
C LEU A 6 -6.02 -6.21 -5.48
N ARG A 7 -4.92 -6.64 -6.08
CA ARG A 7 -4.92 -7.28 -7.39
C ARG A 7 -5.55 -8.66 -7.25
N ASN A 8 -6.14 -9.20 -8.32
CA ASN A 8 -6.56 -10.61 -8.38
C ASN A 8 -5.36 -11.56 -8.62
N LYS A 9 -4.19 -11.22 -8.09
CA LYS A 9 -2.93 -11.98 -8.19
C LYS A 9 -2.23 -11.96 -6.83
N ILE A 10 -1.49 -13.02 -6.54
CA ILE A 10 -0.71 -13.18 -5.31
C ILE A 10 0.76 -13.45 -5.64
N TYR A 11 1.67 -13.07 -4.75
CA TYR A 11 3.01 -13.64 -4.73
C TYR A 11 2.93 -15.07 -4.20
N LYS A 12 3.67 -16.00 -4.81
CA LYS A 12 3.63 -17.43 -4.41
C LYS A 12 4.70 -17.81 -3.39
N ARG A 13 5.81 -17.06 -3.30
CA ARG A 13 6.99 -17.40 -2.48
C ARG A 13 7.64 -16.13 -1.88
N PRO A 14 7.47 -15.86 -0.58
CA PRO A 14 6.41 -16.40 0.28
C PRO A 14 5.01 -15.93 -0.17
N PRO A 15 3.93 -16.68 0.16
CA PRO A 15 2.55 -16.29 -0.13
C PRO A 15 2.21 -14.91 0.45
N SER A 16 1.79 -13.98 -0.40
CA SER A 16 1.28 -12.66 0.00
C SER A 16 0.34 -12.10 -1.05
N TYR A 17 -0.61 -11.28 -0.61
CA TYR A 17 -1.43 -10.48 -1.50
C TYR A 17 -0.59 -9.35 -2.13
N MET A 18 -1.14 -8.75 -3.18
CA MET A 18 -0.48 -7.70 -3.95
C MET A 18 -1.43 -6.51 -4.11
N VAL A 19 -0.94 -5.31 -3.83
CA VAL A 19 -1.63 -4.05 -4.15
C VAL A 19 -0.75 -3.21 -5.07
N GLU A 20 -1.36 -2.66 -6.13
CA GLU A 20 -0.69 -1.71 -7.01
C GLU A 20 -1.00 -0.28 -6.54
N ILE A 21 0.03 0.47 -6.17
CA ILE A 21 -0.03 1.87 -5.79
C ILE A 21 0.61 2.72 -6.88
N GLN A 22 -0.22 3.42 -7.64
CA GLN A 22 0.24 4.46 -8.55
C GLN A 22 -0.85 5.50 -8.78
N ARG A 23 -0.41 6.68 -9.18
CA ARG A 23 -1.29 7.76 -9.64
C ARG A 23 -1.94 7.36 -10.96
N THR A 24 -3.23 7.67 -11.12
CA THR A 24 -4.02 7.34 -12.32
C THR A 24 -3.76 8.28 -13.49
N ARG A 25 -3.13 9.44 -13.26
CA ARG A 25 -2.81 10.44 -14.28
C ARG A 25 -1.31 10.76 -14.26
N ASP A 26 -0.70 10.81 -15.45
CA ASP A 26 0.68 11.27 -15.65
C ASP A 26 0.77 12.79 -15.54
N SER A 27 1.82 13.29 -14.89
CA SER A 27 2.39 14.57 -15.26
C SER A 27 3.30 14.37 -16.48
N LYS A 28 3.13 15.16 -17.53
CA LYS A 28 3.77 14.98 -18.85
C LYS A 28 5.31 15.17 -18.89
N GLN A 29 6.03 15.14 -17.76
CA GLN A 29 7.47 15.40 -17.71
C GLN A 29 8.19 14.57 -16.63
N GLY A 30 9.24 13.83 -17.01
CA GLY A 30 10.23 13.25 -16.09
C GLY A 30 10.08 11.76 -15.75
N LEU A 31 11.12 11.20 -15.07
CA LEU A 31 11.20 9.79 -14.66
C LEU A 31 9.95 9.35 -13.88
N GLU A 32 9.29 8.29 -14.37
CA GLU A 32 8.21 7.53 -13.74
C GLU A 32 7.25 8.33 -12.82
N THR A 33 6.62 9.36 -13.39
CA THR A 33 5.74 10.34 -12.72
C THR A 33 4.49 9.79 -12.04
N ARG A 34 4.28 8.47 -12.01
CA ARG A 34 3.11 7.86 -11.36
C ARG A 34 3.40 7.31 -9.98
N ARG A 35 4.67 7.10 -9.61
CA ARG A 35 5.01 6.68 -8.24
C ARG A 35 4.63 7.76 -7.25
N TYR A 36 4.21 7.31 -6.08
CA TYR A 36 4.00 8.18 -4.93
C TYR A 36 5.34 8.41 -4.23
N ARG A 37 5.56 9.62 -3.73
CA ARG A 37 6.60 9.85 -2.73
C ARG A 37 6.17 9.25 -1.40
N VAL A 38 7.14 8.91 -0.55
CA VAL A 38 6.91 8.36 0.79
C VAL A 38 6.03 9.28 1.68
N ASP A 39 6.04 10.58 1.41
CA ASP A 39 5.34 11.64 2.15
C ASP A 39 4.07 12.14 1.45
N HIS A 40 3.63 11.52 0.36
CA HIS A 40 2.49 12.00 -0.43
C HIS A 40 1.13 11.79 0.25
N PHE A 41 1.03 10.79 1.13
CA PHE A 41 -0.12 10.48 1.96
C PHE A 41 0.38 9.79 3.23
N ASP A 42 -0.40 9.80 4.31
CA ASP A 42 0.05 9.19 5.58
C ASP A 42 -0.34 7.71 5.72
N ILE A 43 -1.51 7.33 5.20
CA ILE A 43 -2.10 6.00 5.33
C ILE A 43 -2.51 5.48 3.96
N LEU A 44 -2.17 4.22 3.67
CA LEU A 44 -2.74 3.43 2.59
C LEU A 44 -3.83 2.51 3.16
N ALA A 45 -5.06 2.67 2.67
CA ALA A 45 -6.15 1.71 2.87
C ALA A 45 -6.19 0.73 1.70
N VAL A 46 -6.19 -0.57 2.00
CA VAL A 46 -6.24 -1.64 0.99
C VAL A 46 -7.53 -2.42 1.13
N CYS A 47 -8.38 -2.34 0.11
CA CYS A 47 -9.61 -3.12 0.02
C CYS A 47 -9.31 -4.56 -0.39
N LEU A 48 -9.83 -5.51 0.39
CA LEU A 48 -9.59 -6.95 0.22
C LEU A 48 -10.55 -7.63 -0.77
N PHE A 49 -11.61 -6.95 -1.21
CA PHE A 49 -12.72 -7.54 -1.98
C PHE A 49 -12.28 -8.40 -3.16
N ASN A 50 -11.30 -7.95 -3.94
CA ASN A 50 -10.81 -8.69 -5.12
C ASN A 50 -10.18 -10.05 -4.80
N GLN A 51 -9.84 -10.32 -3.54
CA GLN A 51 -9.31 -11.61 -3.07
C GLN A 51 -10.31 -12.36 -2.18
N THR A 52 -11.07 -11.65 -1.35
CA THR A 52 -11.91 -12.26 -0.31
C THR A 52 -13.41 -12.22 -0.59
N GLN A 53 -13.84 -11.45 -1.60
CA GLN A 53 -15.25 -11.12 -1.86
C GLN A 53 -15.96 -10.44 -0.68
N LYS A 54 -15.20 -9.82 0.23
CA LYS A 54 -15.70 -9.05 1.37
C LYS A 54 -15.19 -7.63 1.32
N TRP A 55 -16.02 -6.68 1.73
CA TRP A 55 -15.68 -5.25 1.83
C TRP A 55 -14.87 -4.96 3.10
N ASP A 56 -13.78 -5.71 3.27
CA ASP A 56 -12.85 -5.56 4.37
C ASP A 56 -11.64 -4.72 3.92
N TYR A 57 -11.04 -4.01 4.87
CA TYR A 57 -9.91 -3.13 4.62
C TYR A 57 -8.76 -3.44 5.58
N VAL A 58 -7.54 -3.21 5.10
CA VAL A 58 -6.33 -3.23 5.94
C VAL A 58 -5.53 -1.97 5.69
N PHE A 59 -4.82 -1.51 6.71
CA PHE A 59 -4.20 -0.20 6.76
C PHE A 59 -2.72 -0.32 7.07
N ILE A 60 -1.93 0.58 6.49
CA ILE A 60 -0.50 0.73 6.77
C ILE A 60 -0.10 2.19 6.62
N ARG A 61 0.92 2.64 7.37
CA ARG A 61 1.52 3.96 7.18
C ARG A 61 2.34 3.98 5.90
N SER A 62 2.30 5.08 5.17
CA SER A 62 3.09 5.26 3.94
C SER A 62 4.60 5.07 4.17
N LYS A 63 5.11 5.53 5.31
CA LYS A 63 6.53 5.40 5.69
C LYS A 63 7.01 3.95 5.88
N ASP A 64 6.07 3.04 6.10
CA ASP A 64 6.31 1.61 6.34
C ASP A 64 6.17 0.76 5.05
N LEU A 65 5.81 1.39 3.92
CA LEU A 65 5.71 0.73 2.62
C LEU A 65 7.10 0.51 1.98
N GLU A 66 7.18 -0.47 1.08
CA GLU A 66 8.39 -0.77 0.31
C GLU A 66 8.78 0.45 -0.54
N ARG A 67 10.05 0.85 -0.43
CA ARG A 67 10.63 1.98 -1.17
C ARG A 67 11.27 1.51 -2.46
N TRP A 68 11.23 2.35 -3.47
CA TRP A 68 11.90 2.08 -4.73
C TRP A 68 13.42 2.08 -4.53
N GLN A 69 14.07 0.97 -4.88
CA GLN A 69 15.49 0.76 -4.58
C GLN A 69 16.40 1.83 -5.21
N GLU A 70 16.08 2.29 -6.42
CA GLU A 70 16.86 3.29 -7.16
C GLU A 70 16.60 4.72 -6.66
N HIS A 71 15.40 4.99 -6.15
CA HIS A 71 14.97 6.30 -5.66
C HIS A 71 14.14 6.17 -4.37
N PRO A 72 14.80 6.05 -3.20
CA PRO A 72 14.14 5.73 -1.92
C PRO A 72 13.18 6.80 -1.37
N GLU A 73 13.10 7.97 -2.01
CA GLU A 73 12.08 8.99 -1.78
C GLU A 73 10.71 8.61 -2.37
N TYR A 74 10.67 7.61 -3.24
CA TYR A 74 9.45 7.05 -3.84
C TYR A 74 9.14 5.65 -3.31
N LEU A 75 7.87 5.29 -3.40
CA LEU A 75 7.35 3.98 -3.05
C LEU A 75 7.36 3.03 -4.25
N GLU A 76 7.62 1.75 -4.01
CA GLU A 76 7.42 0.72 -5.03
C GLU A 76 5.97 0.69 -5.50
N LYS A 77 5.76 0.47 -6.80
CA LYS A 77 4.39 0.42 -7.35
C LYS A 77 3.63 -0.80 -6.86
N MET A 78 4.33 -1.92 -6.69
CA MET A 78 3.74 -3.16 -6.20
C MET A 78 4.16 -3.36 -4.76
N GLN A 79 3.18 -3.36 -3.86
CA GLN A 79 3.40 -3.54 -2.43
C GLN A 79 2.88 -4.92 -2.02
N ARG A 80 3.63 -5.60 -1.15
CA ARG A 80 3.19 -6.84 -0.52
C ARG A 80 2.22 -6.53 0.60
N VAL A 81 1.11 -7.26 0.62
CA VAL A 81 0.16 -7.24 1.74
C VAL A 81 0.13 -8.65 2.34
N PRO A 82 0.39 -8.82 3.64
CA PRO A 82 0.44 -10.14 4.25
C PRO A 82 -0.96 -10.78 4.21
N MET A 83 -1.01 -12.12 4.08
CA MET A 83 -2.28 -12.84 4.13
C MET A 83 -2.83 -12.94 5.56
N THR A 84 -1.92 -13.06 6.54
CA THR A 84 -2.21 -12.91 7.96
C THR A 84 -1.87 -11.49 8.36
N ILE A 85 -2.89 -10.68 8.69
CA ILE A 85 -2.68 -9.27 9.02
C ILE A 85 -2.05 -9.17 10.41
N GLU A 86 -0.77 -8.81 10.44
CA GLU A 86 0.06 -8.69 11.63
C GLU A 86 1.15 -7.61 11.43
N GLY A 87 1.84 -7.26 12.52
CA GLY A 87 2.95 -6.31 12.49
C GLY A 87 2.51 -4.89 12.11
N LEU A 88 3.07 -4.36 11.03
CA LEU A 88 2.86 -2.98 10.55
C LEU A 88 1.47 -2.79 9.92
N TRP A 89 0.85 -3.88 9.44
CA TRP A 89 -0.49 -3.85 8.87
C TRP A 89 -1.55 -3.97 9.97
N LYS A 90 -2.60 -3.14 9.89
CA LYS A 90 -3.70 -3.07 10.86
C LYS A 90 -5.03 -3.39 10.18
N LYS A 91 -5.96 -4.00 10.90
CA LYS A 91 -7.33 -4.27 10.41
C LYS A 91 -8.29 -3.12 10.69
N ASP A 92 -7.90 -2.23 11.59
CA ASP A 92 -8.74 -1.15 12.08
C ASP A 92 -8.08 0.22 11.84
N LEU A 93 -8.89 1.22 11.50
CA LEU A 93 -8.41 2.57 11.21
C LEU A 93 -7.94 3.29 12.49
N ILE A 94 -8.58 3.05 13.63
CA ILE A 94 -8.19 3.61 14.91
C ILE A 94 -6.84 3.04 15.35
N GLU A 95 -6.61 1.73 15.14
CA GLU A 95 -5.31 1.11 15.43
C GLU A 95 -4.15 1.78 14.67
N ILE A 96 -4.33 2.11 13.39
CA ILE A 96 -3.29 2.79 12.62
C ILE A 96 -3.15 4.26 13.01
N LEU A 97 -4.24 4.95 13.35
CA LEU A 97 -4.20 6.35 13.81
C LEU A 97 -3.44 6.50 15.13
N ASN A 98 -3.68 5.60 16.09
CA ASN A 98 -2.96 5.57 17.36
C ASN A 98 -1.45 5.36 17.18
N SER A 99 -1.00 4.81 16.03
CA SER A 99 0.43 4.63 15.74
C SER A 99 1.16 5.91 15.29
N PHE A 100 0.46 7.04 15.18
CA PHE A 100 1.03 8.37 14.91
C PHE A 100 1.27 9.19 16.20
N GLU A 101 0.63 8.82 17.30
CA GLU A 101 0.70 9.54 18.59
C GLU A 101 1.86 9.06 19.48
N GLY A 102 2.63 8.06 19.01
CA GLY A 102 3.78 7.47 19.71
C GLY A 102 5.13 8.01 19.25
#